data_AF-A0A1F6CDC3-F1
#
_entry.id   AF-A0A1F6CDC3-F1
#
_cell.length_a   1.000
_cell.length_b   1.000
_cell.length_c   1.000
_cell.angle_alpha   90.00
_cell.angle_beta   90.00
_cell.angle_gamma   90.00
#
_symmetry.space_group_name_H-M   'P 1'
#
loop_
_entity.id
_entity.type
_entity.pdbx_description
1 polymer ?
#
loop_
_entity_poly.entity_id
_entity_poly.type
_entity_poly.pdbx_seq_one_letter_code
_entity_poly.pdbx_strand_id
1 'polypeptide(L)' 'MLSKPTIEELRVIFREEFGRDLTFAQASSIAKDMVGFWDTLAKIKHKNSRNKKIYEQHSPTQST' A
#
# COMPACT_ATOMS: atom_id res chain seq x y z
N MET A 1 -2.77 13.68 5.87
CA MET A 1 -4.13 13.77 5.30
C MET A 1 -3.99 14.13 3.82
N LEU A 2 -4.73 13.49 2.92
CA LEU A 2 -4.65 13.77 1.48
C LEU A 2 -5.23 15.15 1.17
N SER A 3 -4.73 15.78 0.10
CA SER A 3 -5.17 17.11 -0.32
C SER A 3 -6.57 17.06 -0.95
N LYS A 4 -7.35 18.14 -0.84
CA LYS A 4 -8.66 18.25 -1.52
C LYS A 4 -8.56 18.02 -3.03
N PRO A 5 -7.60 18.64 -3.77
CA PRO A 5 -7.42 18.38 -5.19
C PRO A 5 -7.23 16.90 -5.53
N THR A 6 -6.41 16.19 -4.74
CA THR A 6 -6.17 14.75 -4.94
C THR A 6 -7.45 13.91 -4.78
N ILE A 7 -8.31 14.26 -3.81
CA ILE A 7 -9.58 13.56 -3.62
C ILE A 7 -10.55 13.85 -4.77
N GLU A 8 -10.59 15.08 -5.29
CA GLU A 8 -11.43 15.42 -6.44
C GLU A 8 -10.95 14.72 -7.72
N GLU A 9 -9.65 14.66 -7.96
CA GLU A 9 -9.08 13.91 -9.09
C GLU A 9 -9.44 12.42 -9.01
N LEU A 10 -9.38 11.82 -7.82
CA LEU A 10 -9.81 10.44 -7.60
C LEU A 10 -11.30 10.25 -7.94
N ARG A 11 -12.16 11.21 -7.60
CA ARG A 11 -13.59 11.15 -7.96
C ARG A 11 -13.79 11.19 -9.47
N VAL A 12 -13.02 12.04 -10.17
CA VAL A 12 -13.06 12.13 -11.63
C VAL A 12 -12.67 10.80 -12.26
N ILE A 13 -11.57 10.19 -11.81
CA ILE A 13 -11.13 8.86 -12.28
C ILE A 13 -12.21 7.80 -12.05
N PHE A 14 -12.80 7.75 -10.85
CA PHE A 14 -13.86 6.77 -10.54
C PHE A 14 -15.12 6.96 -11.41
N ARG A 15 -15.46 8.20 -11.73
CA ARG A 15 -16.59 8.51 -12.60
C ARG A 15 -16.29 8.12 -14.05
N GLU A 16 -15.10 8.46 -14.56
CA GLU A 16 -14.76 8.31 -15.98
C GLU A 16 -14.37 6.86 -16.34
N GLU A 17 -13.60 6.20 -15.49
CA GLU A 17 -13.10 4.85 -15.77
C GLU A 17 -14.02 3.74 -15.23
N PHE A 18 -14.77 4.02 -14.17
CA PHE A 18 -15.58 3.00 -13.48
C PHE A 18 -17.07 3.32 -13.45
N GLY A 19 -17.50 4.45 -14.03
CA GLY A 19 -18.90 4.86 -14.07
C GLY A 19 -19.52 5.10 -12.70
N ARG A 20 -18.70 5.32 -11.65
CA ARG A 20 -19.17 5.52 -10.28
C ARG A 20 -18.95 6.96 -9.84
N ASP A 21 -20.06 7.67 -9.61
CA ASP A 21 -20.01 8.97 -8.96
C ASP A 21 -19.88 8.80 -7.45
N LEU A 22 -18.70 9.09 -6.93
CA LEU A 22 -18.41 9.02 -5.50
C LEU A 22 -18.63 10.37 -4.85
N THR A 23 -19.15 10.36 -3.62
CA THR A 23 -19.08 11.53 -2.75
C THR A 23 -17.63 11.78 -2.32
N PHE A 24 -17.32 13.02 -1.91
CA PHE A 24 -16.01 13.37 -1.37
C PHE A 24 -15.61 12.47 -0.18
N ALA A 25 -16.56 12.15 0.71
CA ALA A 25 -16.31 11.28 1.85
C ALA A 25 -15.94 9.85 1.43
N GLN A 26 -16.64 9.29 0.44
CA GLN A 26 -16.35 7.95 -0.08
C GLN A 26 -14.97 7.91 -0.77
N ALA A 27 -14.68 8.88 -1.63
CA ALA A 27 -13.38 8.96 -2.28
C ALA A 27 -12.24 9.16 -1.27
N SER A 28 -12.46 9.97 -0.23
CA SER A 28 -11.50 10.16 0.85
C SER A 28 -11.23 8.87 1.64
N SER A 29 -12.26 8.07 1.92
CA SER A 29 -12.11 6.77 2.57
C SER A 29 -11.31 5.80 1.70
N ILE A 30 -11.68 5.66 0.43
CA ILE A 30 -10.97 4.77 -0.52
C ILE A 30 -9.49 5.14 -0.61
N ALA A 31 -9.20 6.44 -0.77
CA ALA A 31 -7.83 6.91 -0.88
C ALA A 31 -7.00 6.61 0.38
N LYS A 32 -7.62 6.74 1.57
CA LYS A 32 -7.01 6.38 2.85
C LYS A 32 -6.72 4.88 2.94
N ASP A 33 -7.66 4.05 2.50
CA ASP A 33 -7.52 2.59 2.52
C ASP A 33 -6.42 2.14 1.56
N MET A 34 -6.32 2.73 0.37
CA MET A 34 -5.23 2.48 -0.60
C MET A 34 -3.84 2.74 0.01
N VAL A 35 -3.68 3.87 0.71
CA VAL A 35 -2.42 4.18 1.41
C VAL A 35 -2.15 3.17 2.53
N GLY A 36 -3.18 2.77 3.28
CA GLY A 36 -3.07 1.76 4.33
C GLY A 36 -2.65 0.38 3.81
N PHE A 37 -3.16 -0.04 2.66
CA PHE A 37 -2.70 -1.24 1.98
C PHE A 37 -1.23 -1.15 1.60
N TRP A 38 -0.77 0.00 1.10
CA TRP A 38 0.63 0.16 0.74
C TRP A 38 1.57 0.05 1.94
N ASP A 39 1.22 0.71 3.05
CA ASP A 39 1.96 0.62 4.31
C ASP A 39 2.03 -0.83 4.83
N THR A 40 0.91 -1.56 4.74
CA THR A 40 0.86 -2.97 5.13
C THR A 40 1.80 -3.83 4.30
N LEU A 41 1.81 -3.64 2.98
CA LEU A 41 2.72 -4.37 2.08
C LEU A 41 4.19 -4.01 2.34
N ALA A 42 4.49 -2.74 2.64
CA ALA A 42 5.84 -2.32 3.03
C ALA A 42 6.30 -3.03 4.31
N LYS A 43 5.44 -3.11 5.34
CA LYS A 43 5.73 -3.84 6.59
C LYS A 43 6.01 -5.31 6.34
N ILE A 44 5.22 -5.97 5.48
CA ILE A 44 5.43 -7.37 5.10
C ILE A 44 6.79 -7.53 4.41
N LYS A 45 7.11 -6.67 3.43
CA LYS A 45 8.42 -6.70 2.74
C LYS A 45 9.58 -6.55 3.73
N HIS A 46 9.51 -5.59 4.64
CA HIS A 46 10.54 -5.40 5.67
C HIS A 46 10.67 -6.61 6.61
N LYS A 47 9.55 -7.23 7.01
CA LYS A 47 9.56 -8.46 7.81
C LYS A 47 10.26 -9.60 7.05
N ASN A 48 9.91 -9.83 5.79
CA ASN A 48 10.50 -10.89 4.98
C ASN A 48 12.00 -10.66 4.75
N SER A 49 12.42 -9.43 4.48
CA SER A 49 13.85 -9.08 4.35
C SER A 49 14.64 -9.29 5.63
N ARG A 50 14.06 -8.99 6.80
CA ARG A 50 14.71 -9.26 8.10
C ARG A 50 14.84 -10.76 8.35
N ASN A 51 13.78 -11.53 8.10
CA ASN A 51 13.80 -12.97 8.26
C ASN A 51 14.87 -13.61 7.35
N LYS A 52 14.95 -13.20 6.09
CA LYS A 52 15.98 -13.66 5.16
C LYS A 52 17.40 -13.43 5.69
N LYS A 53 17.69 -12.24 6.23
CA LYS A 53 19.00 -11.92 6.83
C LYS A 53 19.32 -12.81 8.04
N ILE A 54 18.33 -13.12 8.88
CA ILE A 54 18.50 -14.01 10.04
C ILE A 54 18.84 -15.44 9.57
N TYR A 55 18.17 -15.94 8.53
CA TYR A 55 18.48 -17.24 7.95
C TYR A 55 19.88 -17.29 7.33
N GLU A 56 20.31 -16.25 6.61
CA GLU A 56 21.65 -16.16 6.01
C GLU A 56 22.75 -16.04 7.09
N GLN A 57 22.49 -15.38 8.21
CA GLN A 57 23.43 -15.25 9.33
C GLN A 57 23.53 -16.52 10.20
N HIS A 58 22.53 -17.39 10.18
CA HIS A 58 22.49 -18.64 10.95
C HIS A 58 22.54 -19.91 10.08
N SER A 59 22.78 -19.76 8.77
CA SER A 59 23.10 -20.91 7.93
C SER A 59 24.51 -21.37 8.30
N PRO A 60 24.69 -22.59 8.84
CA PRO A 60 26.03 -23.11 9.10
C PRO A 60 26.73 -23.19 7.76
N THR A 61 27.91 -22.59 7.65
CA THR A 61 28.84 -22.81 6.55
C THR A 61 28.94 -24.33 6.39
N GLN A 62 28.34 -24.87 5.34
CA GLN A 62 28.60 -26.25 4.95
C GLN A 62 30.03 -26.25 4.42
N SER A 63 30.99 -26.40 5.34
CA SER A 63 32.35 -26.82 5.02
C SER A 63 32.24 -28.21 4.43
N THR A 64 32.43 -28.29 3.11
CA THR A 64 32.73 -29.53 2.39
C THR A 64 34.08 -29.34 1.74
#